data_AF-A0A2G2AS51-F1
#
_entry.id   AF-A0A2G2AS51-F1
#
_cell.length_a   1.000
_cell.length_b   1.000
_cell.length_c   1.000
_cell.angle_alpha   90.00
_cell.angle_beta   90.00
_cell.angle_gamma   90.00
#
_symmetry.space_group_name_H-M   'P 1'
#
loop_
_entity.id
_entity.type
_entity.pdbx_description
1 polymer ?
#
loop_
_entity_poly.entity_id
_entity_poly.type
_entity_poly.pdbx_seq_one_letter_code
_entity_poly.pdbx_strand_id
1 'polypeptide(L)'
;MKIHEKYLEVLKTFSDFVTVSEWAVKFSQMYPDELQRANRQAENQKVDTTGVREIAARMSSRLSSGRFYETVQIDDRERPKKVKFLTKDEREEHTQNEINEDIEPLKRQDIINNAKDKMKVLDLYRISEFDNIQRAFKQFFGVDFEQDHAKALRNGKEKGEHHPDNLQFILRYHNGKKNKNNWKRFTFDEQVEYIKRTISLQDLVADKFDIRIDNKILESLLNRLKEVYTVKEG
;
A
#
# COMPACT_ATOMS: atom_id res chain seq x y z
N MET A 1 -0.36 -35.35 1.19
CA MET A 1 -0.78 -33.93 1.21
C MET A 1 -2.06 -33.75 0.42
N LYS A 2 -3.01 -33.02 1.01
CA LYS A 2 -4.23 -32.57 0.34
C LYS A 2 -3.88 -31.49 -0.70
N ILE A 3 -4.73 -31.32 -1.72
CA ILE A 3 -4.44 -30.41 -2.84
C ILE A 3 -4.18 -28.96 -2.40
N HIS A 4 -4.86 -28.49 -1.35
CA HIS A 4 -4.67 -27.13 -0.84
C HIS A 4 -3.34 -26.93 -0.11
N GLU A 5 -2.83 -27.97 0.56
CA GLU A 5 -1.50 -27.94 1.18
C GLU A 5 -0.43 -27.83 0.10
N LYS A 6 -0.59 -28.57 -1.02
CA LYS A 6 0.30 -28.48 -2.17
C LYS A 6 0.28 -27.09 -2.80
N TYR A 7 -0.90 -26.45 -2.90
CA TYR A 7 -1.00 -25.06 -3.34
C TYR A 7 -0.16 -24.13 -2.45
N LEU A 8 -0.35 -24.22 -1.12
CA LEU A 8 0.38 -23.38 -0.18
C LEU A 8 1.90 -23.63 -0.20
N GLU A 9 2.35 -24.88 -0.32
CA GLU A 9 3.78 -25.21 -0.44
C GLU A 9 4.42 -24.50 -1.63
N VAL A 10 3.72 -24.44 -2.77
CA VAL A 10 4.22 -23.71 -3.93
C VAL A 10 4.21 -22.21 -3.67
N LEU A 11 3.18 -21.69 -3.02
CA LEU A 11 3.08 -20.26 -2.75
C LEU A 11 4.21 -19.77 -1.83
N LYS A 12 4.66 -20.61 -0.88
CA LYS A 12 5.82 -20.35 -0.01
C LYS A 12 7.13 -20.18 -0.78
N THR A 13 7.24 -20.71 -2.00
CA THR A 13 8.47 -20.60 -2.80
C THR A 13 8.66 -19.22 -3.42
N PHE A 14 7.62 -18.38 -3.41
CA PHE A 14 7.70 -17.00 -3.87
C PHE A 14 8.08 -16.08 -2.71
N SER A 15 9.03 -15.18 -2.97
CA SER A 15 9.45 -14.16 -2.00
C SER A 15 8.49 -12.96 -1.92
N ASP A 16 7.65 -12.77 -2.94
CA ASP A 16 6.80 -11.60 -3.09
C ASP A 16 5.43 -11.98 -3.69
N PHE A 17 4.55 -10.98 -3.81
CA PHE A 17 3.24 -11.08 -4.42
C PHE A 17 3.30 -11.61 -5.85
N VAL A 18 2.46 -12.61 -6.14
CA VAL A 18 2.32 -13.21 -7.46
C VAL A 18 0.85 -13.29 -7.88
N THR A 19 0.63 -13.32 -9.18
CA THR A 19 -0.70 -13.61 -9.73
C THR A 19 -1.06 -15.08 -9.55
N VAL A 20 -2.36 -15.38 -9.52
CA VAL A 20 -2.84 -16.78 -9.47
C VAL A 20 -2.35 -17.58 -10.68
N SER A 21 -2.17 -16.93 -11.83
CA SER A 21 -1.62 -17.56 -13.04
C SER A 21 -0.17 -17.99 -12.86
N GLU A 22 0.69 -17.12 -12.34
CA GLU A 22 2.11 -17.46 -12.03
C GLU A 22 2.19 -18.58 -10.99
N TRP A 23 1.33 -18.51 -9.98
CA TRP A 23 1.22 -19.56 -8.97
C TRP A 23 0.80 -20.91 -9.58
N ALA A 24 -0.20 -20.93 -10.46
CA ALA A 24 -0.66 -22.13 -11.15
C ALA A 24 0.42 -22.72 -12.07
N VAL A 25 1.19 -21.89 -12.76
CA VAL A 25 2.32 -22.33 -13.60
C VAL A 25 3.39 -23.01 -12.74
N LYS A 26 3.83 -22.37 -11.65
CA LYS A 26 4.83 -22.95 -10.75
C LYS A 26 4.31 -24.23 -10.09
N PHE A 27 3.03 -24.26 -9.73
CA PHE A 27 2.40 -25.46 -9.19
C PHE A 27 2.44 -26.62 -10.17
N SER A 28 2.16 -26.34 -11.45
CA SER A 28 2.20 -27.35 -12.51
C SER A 28 3.60 -27.91 -12.75
N GLN A 29 4.65 -27.08 -12.54
CA GLN A 29 6.05 -27.52 -12.61
C GLN A 29 6.43 -28.42 -11.42
N MET A 30 5.98 -28.08 -10.21
CA MET A 30 6.30 -28.83 -8.98
C MET A 30 5.47 -30.10 -8.81
N TYR A 31 4.26 -30.14 -9.38
CA TYR A 31 3.34 -31.29 -9.30
C TYR A 31 2.83 -31.69 -10.69
N PRO A 32 3.68 -32.26 -11.56
CA PRO A 32 3.33 -32.61 -12.93
C PRO A 32 2.16 -33.60 -13.03
N ASP A 33 2.01 -34.52 -12.08
CA ASP A 33 0.90 -35.47 -12.05
C ASP A 33 -0.46 -34.78 -11.87
N GLU A 34 -0.51 -33.69 -11.10
CA GLU A 34 -1.74 -32.91 -10.91
C GLU A 34 -2.07 -32.11 -12.18
N LEU A 35 -1.05 -31.63 -12.91
CA LEU A 35 -1.23 -31.03 -14.23
C LEU A 35 -1.78 -32.04 -15.24
N GLN A 36 -1.24 -33.27 -15.28
CA GLN A 36 -1.75 -34.31 -16.18
C GLN A 36 -3.22 -34.64 -15.90
N ARG A 37 -3.62 -34.74 -14.63
CA ARG A 37 -5.02 -34.93 -14.24
C ARG A 37 -5.90 -33.76 -14.67
N ALA A 38 -5.41 -32.53 -14.48
CA ALA A 38 -6.13 -31.33 -14.89
C ALA A 38 -6.29 -31.25 -16.42
N ASN A 39 -5.29 -31.65 -17.20
CA ASN A 39 -5.37 -31.71 -18.66
C ASN A 39 -6.45 -32.70 -19.14
N ARG A 40 -6.49 -33.92 -18.59
CA ARG A 40 -7.56 -34.88 -18.90
C ARG A 40 -8.95 -34.34 -18.56
N GLN A 41 -9.07 -33.55 -17.49
CA GLN A 41 -10.33 -32.93 -17.13
C GLN A 41 -10.70 -31.78 -18.08
N ALA A 42 -9.71 -31.00 -18.52
CA ALA A 42 -9.88 -29.93 -19.50
C ALA A 42 -10.38 -30.46 -20.85
N GLU A 43 -9.85 -31.59 -21.32
CA GLU A 43 -10.29 -32.26 -22.57
C GLU A 43 -11.78 -32.63 -22.56
N ASN A 44 -12.35 -32.88 -21.37
CA ASN A 44 -13.76 -33.25 -21.21
C ASN A 44 -14.69 -32.05 -21.01
N GLN A 45 -14.17 -30.81 -21.04
CA GLN A 45 -14.98 -29.60 -20.92
C GLN A 45 -15.59 -29.18 -22.25
N LYS A 46 -16.78 -28.57 -22.19
CA LYS A 46 -17.46 -28.02 -23.38
C LYS A 46 -16.76 -26.79 -23.97
N VAL A 47 -15.92 -26.12 -23.17
CA VAL A 47 -15.18 -24.92 -23.53
C VAL A 47 -13.70 -25.27 -23.57
N ASP A 48 -13.01 -24.84 -24.64
CA ASP A 48 -11.58 -25.07 -24.80
C ASP A 48 -10.79 -24.43 -23.64
N THR A 49 -10.06 -25.26 -22.90
CA THR A 49 -9.31 -24.87 -21.71
C THR A 49 -8.07 -25.74 -21.55
N THR A 50 -7.17 -25.35 -20.66
CA THR A 50 -5.94 -26.09 -20.36
C THR A 50 -5.91 -26.48 -18.89
N GLY A 51 -5.14 -27.52 -18.54
CA GLY A 51 -4.97 -27.92 -17.14
C GLY A 51 -4.44 -26.81 -16.26
N VAL A 52 -3.56 -25.94 -16.78
CA VAL A 52 -3.06 -24.77 -16.03
C VAL A 52 -4.17 -23.75 -15.77
N ARG A 53 -5.04 -23.47 -16.75
CA ARG A 53 -6.20 -22.59 -16.57
C ARG A 53 -7.19 -23.15 -15.56
N GLU A 54 -7.44 -24.46 -15.60
CA GLU A 54 -8.27 -25.17 -14.63
C GLU A 54 -7.69 -25.08 -13.21
N ILE A 55 -6.38 -25.27 -13.06
CA ILE A 55 -5.69 -25.14 -11.76
C ILE A 55 -5.81 -23.70 -11.24
N ALA A 56 -5.57 -22.70 -12.08
CA ALA A 56 -5.72 -21.29 -11.71
C ALA A 56 -7.16 -20.98 -11.25
N ALA A 57 -8.17 -21.44 -12.00
CA ALA A 57 -9.58 -21.26 -11.64
C ALA A 57 -9.92 -21.89 -10.28
N ARG A 58 -9.40 -23.09 -9.99
CA ARG A 58 -9.59 -23.77 -8.70
C ARG A 58 -8.89 -23.05 -7.55
N MET A 59 -7.70 -22.52 -7.77
CA MET A 59 -6.99 -21.69 -6.81
C MET A 59 -7.79 -20.42 -6.50
N SER A 60 -8.25 -19.70 -7.53
CA SER A 60 -9.11 -18.52 -7.39
C SER A 60 -10.39 -18.83 -6.61
N SER A 61 -11.09 -19.92 -6.94
CA SER A 61 -12.30 -20.35 -6.23
C SER A 61 -12.05 -20.56 -4.73
N ARG A 62 -10.93 -21.21 -4.36
CA ARG A 62 -10.56 -21.44 -2.96
C ARG A 62 -10.15 -20.19 -2.21
N LEU A 63 -9.51 -19.23 -2.90
CA LEU A 63 -9.24 -17.90 -2.35
C LEU A 63 -10.55 -17.18 -2.03
N SER A 64 -11.49 -17.16 -2.99
CA SER A 64 -12.80 -16.52 -2.81
C SER A 64 -13.66 -17.18 -1.74
N SER A 65 -13.52 -18.49 -1.52
CA SER A 65 -14.27 -19.19 -0.47
C SER A 65 -13.69 -19.02 0.93
N GLY A 66 -12.70 -18.13 1.12
CA GLY A 66 -12.05 -17.87 2.41
C GLY A 66 -11.16 -19.01 2.92
N ARG A 67 -10.90 -20.05 2.13
CA ARG A 67 -10.19 -21.26 2.60
C ARG A 67 -8.72 -21.01 2.93
N PHE A 68 -8.19 -19.89 2.47
CA PHE A 68 -6.81 -19.45 2.71
C PHE A 68 -6.73 -18.16 3.50
N TYR A 69 -7.85 -17.65 4.03
CA TYR A 69 -7.95 -16.31 4.62
C TYR A 69 -6.86 -16.01 5.66
N GLU A 70 -6.54 -16.98 6.52
CA GLU A 70 -5.50 -16.81 7.54
C GLU A 70 -4.07 -16.93 7.02
N THR A 71 -3.84 -17.54 5.85
CA THR A 71 -2.50 -17.95 5.37
C THR A 71 -2.05 -17.24 4.11
N VAL A 72 -2.95 -16.53 3.44
CA VAL A 72 -2.69 -15.86 2.17
C VAL A 72 -3.20 -14.44 2.23
N GLN A 73 -2.30 -13.49 2.04
CA GLN A 73 -2.65 -12.10 1.82
C GLN A 73 -3.06 -11.89 0.37
N ILE A 74 -4.16 -11.18 0.16
CA ILE A 74 -4.69 -10.84 -1.16
C ILE A 74 -4.53 -9.32 -1.36
N ASP A 75 -3.84 -8.93 -2.42
CA ASP A 75 -3.83 -7.55 -2.91
C ASP A 75 -4.76 -7.44 -4.13
N ASP A 76 -5.84 -6.69 -3.98
CA ASP A 76 -6.86 -6.46 -4.99
C ASP A 76 -6.86 -5.03 -5.56
N ARG A 77 -5.81 -4.25 -5.28
CA ARG A 77 -5.65 -2.88 -5.78
C ARG A 77 -5.41 -2.82 -7.29
N GLU A 78 -4.86 -3.88 -7.86
CA GLU A 78 -4.57 -4.04 -9.29
C GLU A 78 -5.28 -5.27 -9.86
N ARG A 79 -5.50 -5.27 -11.18
CA ARG A 79 -5.98 -6.44 -11.93
C ARG A 79 -4.89 -6.93 -12.88
N PRO A 80 -4.53 -8.23 -12.86
CA PRO A 80 -5.08 -9.29 -12.01
C PRO A 80 -4.66 -9.17 -10.54
N LYS A 81 -5.53 -9.66 -9.63
CA LYS A 81 -5.26 -9.69 -8.18
C LYS A 81 -3.97 -10.47 -7.90
N LYS A 82 -3.21 -10.00 -6.91
CA LYS A 82 -1.96 -10.65 -6.49
C LYS A 82 -2.13 -11.28 -5.11
N VAL A 83 -1.36 -12.33 -4.84
CA VAL A 83 -1.41 -13.08 -3.59
C VAL A 83 -0.01 -13.37 -3.06
N LYS A 84 0.13 -13.42 -1.74
CA LYS A 84 1.37 -13.77 -1.05
C LYS A 84 1.08 -14.70 0.12
N PHE A 85 1.94 -15.69 0.37
CA PHE A 85 1.86 -16.50 1.58
C PHE A 85 2.27 -15.67 2.80
N LEU A 86 1.49 -15.75 3.88
CA LEU A 86 1.83 -15.15 5.16
C LEU A 86 2.55 -16.17 6.04
N THR A 87 3.76 -15.82 6.48
CA THR A 87 4.51 -16.59 7.46
C THR A 87 3.79 -16.64 8.80
N LYS A 88 4.22 -17.52 9.71
CA LYS A 88 3.65 -17.58 11.06
C LYS A 88 3.85 -16.26 11.81
N ASP A 89 5.04 -15.67 11.70
CA ASP A 89 5.38 -14.41 12.36
C ASP A 89 4.55 -13.24 11.82
N GLU A 90 4.38 -13.12 10.49
CA GLU A 90 3.50 -12.10 9.88
C GLU A 90 2.04 -12.23 10.34
N ARG A 91 1.55 -13.48 10.53
CA ARG A 91 0.20 -13.73 11.04
C ARG A 91 0.04 -13.33 12.51
N GLU A 92 1.01 -13.70 13.35
CA GLU A 92 1.01 -13.32 14.75
C GLU A 92 1.11 -11.79 14.91
N GLU A 93 1.90 -11.11 14.07
CA GLU A 93 1.95 -9.65 14.02
C GLU A 93 0.60 -9.04 13.61
N HIS A 94 -0.04 -9.56 12.56
CA HIS A 94 -1.36 -9.09 12.13
C HIS A 94 -2.41 -9.26 13.23
N THR A 95 -2.51 -10.45 13.84
CA THR A 95 -3.44 -10.72 14.93
C THR A 95 -3.16 -9.85 16.15
N GLN A 96 -1.89 -9.65 16.52
CA GLN A 96 -1.54 -8.77 17.62
C GLN A 96 -1.90 -7.31 17.31
N ASN A 97 -1.74 -6.87 16.06
CA ASN A 97 -2.18 -5.54 15.63
C ASN A 97 -3.71 -5.40 15.72
N GLU A 98 -4.49 -6.38 15.24
CA GLU A 98 -5.96 -6.37 15.36
C GLU A 98 -6.41 -6.31 16.84
N ILE A 99 -5.81 -7.13 17.71
CA ILE A 99 -6.09 -7.11 19.16
C ILE A 99 -5.72 -5.75 19.77
N ASN A 100 -4.59 -5.17 19.38
CA ASN A 100 -4.18 -3.85 19.86
C ASN A 100 -5.16 -2.76 19.38
N GLU A 101 -5.69 -2.86 18.16
CA GLU A 101 -6.67 -1.92 17.63
C GLU A 101 -8.02 -2.00 18.34
N ASP A 102 -8.44 -3.20 18.78
CA ASP A 102 -9.68 -3.43 19.53
C ASP A 102 -9.60 -2.97 21.00
N ILE A 103 -8.40 -3.00 21.59
CA ILE A 103 -8.17 -2.55 22.97
C ILE A 103 -7.92 -1.03 23.04
N GLU A 104 -7.59 -0.37 21.93
CA GLU A 104 -7.35 1.06 21.92
C GLU A 104 -8.65 1.87 22.17
N PRO A 105 -8.65 2.82 23.12
CA PRO A 105 -9.87 3.51 23.55
C PRO A 105 -10.52 4.41 22.49
N LEU A 106 -9.83 4.74 21.40
CA LEU A 106 -10.37 5.49 20.27
C LEU A 106 -9.82 4.93 18.96
N LYS A 107 -10.67 4.80 17.93
CA LYS A 107 -10.21 4.48 16.60
C LYS A 107 -9.43 5.67 16.02
N ARG A 108 -8.52 5.41 15.08
CA ARG A 108 -7.74 6.49 14.42
C ARG A 108 -8.66 7.58 13.85
N GLN A 109 -9.79 7.18 13.27
CA GLN A 109 -10.77 8.12 12.72
C GLN A 109 -11.40 9.01 13.80
N ASP A 110 -11.66 8.46 14.99
CA ASP A 110 -12.21 9.22 16.11
C ASP A 110 -11.20 10.26 16.61
N ILE A 111 -9.92 9.89 16.69
CA ILE A 111 -8.83 10.84 17.03
C ILE A 111 -8.79 11.99 16.02
N ILE A 112 -8.92 11.68 14.73
CA ILE A 112 -8.93 12.67 13.66
C ILE A 112 -10.14 13.61 13.77
N ASN A 113 -11.34 13.05 13.93
CA ASN A 113 -12.58 13.83 14.04
C ASN A 113 -12.55 14.75 15.26
N ASN A 114 -12.20 14.20 16.43
CA ASN A 114 -12.10 14.97 17.67
C ASN A 114 -11.06 16.10 17.60
N ALA A 115 -9.98 15.92 16.84
CA ALA A 115 -9.00 16.97 16.62
C ALA A 115 -9.55 18.06 15.68
N LYS A 116 -10.17 17.66 14.57
CA LYS A 116 -10.79 18.59 13.60
C LYS A 116 -11.88 19.46 14.23
N ASP A 117 -12.68 18.90 15.13
CA ASP A 117 -13.75 19.63 15.83
C ASP A 117 -13.23 20.77 16.72
N LYS A 118 -11.95 20.70 17.11
CA LYS A 118 -11.28 21.70 17.96
C LYS A 118 -10.38 22.66 17.18
N MET A 119 -10.20 22.44 15.89
CA MET A 119 -9.30 23.21 15.05
C MET A 119 -9.88 24.57 14.67
N LYS A 120 -8.99 25.54 14.48
CA LYS A 120 -9.34 26.81 13.83
C LYS A 120 -9.58 26.56 12.34
N VAL A 121 -10.34 27.44 11.71
CA VAL A 121 -10.59 27.41 10.25
C VAL A 121 -9.28 27.38 9.47
N LEU A 122 -8.24 28.08 9.97
CA LEU A 122 -6.91 28.11 9.36
C LEU A 122 -6.25 26.72 9.34
N ASP A 123 -6.36 25.93 10.41
CA ASP A 123 -5.76 24.59 10.46
C ASP A 123 -6.50 23.61 9.54
N LEU A 124 -7.83 23.71 9.48
CA LEU A 124 -8.66 22.95 8.54
C LEU A 124 -8.30 23.29 7.09
N TYR A 125 -8.09 24.58 6.78
CA TYR A 125 -7.62 25.03 5.48
C TYR A 125 -6.24 24.43 5.16
N ARG A 126 -5.28 24.49 6.10
CA ARG A 126 -3.94 23.94 5.90
C ARG A 126 -3.99 22.44 5.59
N ILE A 127 -4.79 21.66 6.32
CA ILE A 127 -4.98 20.22 6.05
C ILE A 127 -5.58 19.99 4.66
N SER A 128 -6.61 20.74 4.28
CA SER A 128 -7.23 20.65 2.95
C SER A 128 -6.23 21.00 1.83
N GLU A 129 -5.37 21.98 2.06
CA GLU A 129 -4.33 22.36 1.11
C GLU A 129 -3.22 21.30 0.99
N PHE A 130 -2.83 20.62 2.07
CA PHE A 130 -1.98 19.44 1.97
C PHE A 130 -2.61 18.39 1.03
N ASP A 131 -3.89 18.07 1.19
CA ASP A 131 -4.61 17.12 0.32
C ASP A 131 -4.63 17.59 -1.15
N ASN A 132 -4.85 18.89 -1.38
CA ASN A 132 -4.86 19.48 -2.73
C ASN A 132 -3.49 19.42 -3.41
N ILE A 133 -2.43 19.73 -2.67
CA ILE A 133 -1.04 19.69 -3.16
C ILE A 133 -0.64 18.24 -3.47
N GLN A 134 -0.98 17.28 -2.59
CA GLN A 134 -0.74 15.86 -2.82
C GLN A 134 -1.37 15.38 -4.13
N ARG A 135 -2.66 15.70 -4.35
CA ARG A 135 -3.38 15.35 -5.59
C ARG A 135 -2.71 15.95 -6.82
N ALA A 136 -2.24 17.19 -6.74
CA ALA A 136 -1.54 17.85 -7.84
C ALA A 136 -0.20 17.19 -8.16
N PHE A 137 0.58 16.76 -7.16
CA PHE A 137 1.82 16.01 -7.40
C PHE A 137 1.56 14.70 -8.14
N LYS A 138 0.51 13.97 -7.75
CA LYS A 138 0.10 12.75 -8.46
C LYS A 138 -0.34 13.03 -9.89
N GLN A 139 -1.13 14.08 -10.10
CA GLN A 139 -1.68 14.41 -11.42
C GLN A 139 -0.61 14.88 -12.41
N PHE A 140 0.29 15.78 -12.00
CA PHE A 140 1.22 16.45 -12.90
C PHE A 140 2.60 15.79 -12.97
N PHE A 141 3.00 15.04 -11.94
CA PHE A 141 4.32 14.41 -11.86
C PHE A 141 4.24 12.89 -11.67
N GLY A 142 3.04 12.30 -11.59
CA GLY A 142 2.86 10.87 -11.37
C GLY A 142 3.33 10.40 -9.99
N VAL A 143 3.65 11.31 -9.07
CA VAL A 143 4.21 10.98 -7.76
C VAL A 143 3.08 10.93 -6.73
N ASP A 144 2.77 9.74 -6.23
CA ASP A 144 1.73 9.52 -5.22
C ASP A 144 2.33 9.59 -3.81
N PHE A 145 2.48 10.82 -3.29
CA PHE A 145 2.83 11.03 -1.89
C PHE A 145 1.65 10.67 -0.97
N GLU A 146 1.96 10.24 0.25
CA GLU A 146 1.02 10.12 1.35
C GLU A 146 1.21 11.31 2.30
N GLN A 147 0.10 11.93 2.70
CA GLN A 147 0.07 12.87 3.83
C GLN A 147 0.15 12.07 5.15
N ASP A 148 1.32 12.06 5.77
CA ASP A 148 1.61 11.30 6.97
C ASP A 148 1.80 12.18 8.21
N HIS A 149 1.51 11.60 9.38
CA HIS A 149 1.75 12.20 10.69
C HIS A 149 3.18 11.93 11.14
N ALA A 150 4.04 12.95 11.23
CA ALA A 150 5.43 12.81 11.70
C ALA A 150 5.51 12.06 13.04
N LYS A 151 4.78 12.52 14.06
CA LYS A 151 4.47 11.72 15.25
C LYS A 151 3.19 10.92 14.99
N ALA A 152 3.24 9.60 15.10
CA ALA A 152 2.10 8.75 14.82
C ALA A 152 0.99 8.93 15.88
N LEU A 153 -0.27 8.99 15.44
CA LEU A 153 -1.43 9.16 16.33
C LEU A 153 -1.56 8.04 17.38
N ARG A 154 -1.09 6.84 17.00
CA ARG A 154 -1.17 5.60 17.80
C ARG A 154 0.19 5.14 18.32
N ASN A 155 1.16 6.05 18.42
CA ASN A 155 2.46 5.68 19.00
C ASN A 155 2.28 5.27 20.48
N GLY A 156 2.90 4.16 20.90
CA GLY A 156 2.73 3.63 22.26
C GLY A 156 3.47 4.42 23.36
N LYS A 157 4.38 5.33 23.01
CA LYS A 157 5.17 6.13 23.96
C LYS A 157 4.84 7.62 23.88
N GLU A 158 4.89 8.18 22.68
CA GLU A 158 4.71 9.61 22.43
C GLU A 158 3.76 9.81 21.26
N LYS A 159 2.47 9.95 21.56
CA LYS A 159 1.41 10.14 20.57
C LYS A 159 1.52 11.50 19.90
N GLY A 160 1.40 11.51 18.58
CA GLY A 160 1.21 12.74 17.82
C GLY A 160 -0.25 13.19 17.81
N GLU A 161 -0.46 14.43 17.39
CA GLU A 161 -1.78 15.01 17.19
C GLU A 161 -2.13 15.03 15.70
N HIS A 162 -3.42 14.91 15.38
CA HIS A 162 -3.87 15.23 14.05
C HIS A 162 -3.89 16.76 13.96
N HIS A 163 -2.83 17.36 13.43
CA HIS A 163 -2.63 18.80 13.27
C HIS A 163 -1.73 19.06 12.05
N PRO A 164 -1.91 20.15 11.26
CA PRO A 164 -1.05 20.46 10.11
C PRO A 164 0.45 20.55 10.46
N ASP A 165 0.81 20.98 11.66
CA ASP A 165 2.21 20.99 12.14
C ASP A 165 2.78 19.62 12.45
N ASN A 166 1.97 18.57 12.38
CA ASN A 166 2.40 17.19 12.45
C ASN A 166 2.32 16.50 11.08
N LEU A 167 1.91 17.19 10.01
CA LEU A 167 1.81 16.62 8.67
C LEU A 167 3.10 16.81 7.88
N GLN A 168 3.39 15.83 7.01
CA GLN A 168 4.46 15.86 6.01
C GLN A 168 4.13 14.92 4.84
N PHE A 169 4.81 15.11 3.70
CA PHE A 169 4.68 14.22 2.55
C PHE A 169 5.81 13.19 2.54
N ILE A 170 5.43 11.91 2.47
CA ILE A 170 6.35 10.79 2.29
C ILE A 170 5.79 9.81 1.26
N LEU A 171 6.64 8.96 0.69
CA LEU A 171 6.17 7.87 -0.18
C LEU A 171 5.59 6.74 0.68
N ARG A 172 4.63 6.00 0.13
CA ARG A 172 4.04 4.81 0.79
C ARG A 172 5.09 3.84 1.31
N TYR A 173 6.14 3.58 0.53
CA TYR A 173 7.23 2.69 0.94
C TYR A 173 7.91 3.16 2.24
N HIS A 174 8.13 4.47 2.36
CA HIS A 174 8.71 5.09 3.55
C HIS A 174 7.73 5.09 4.73
N ASN A 175 6.44 5.33 4.49
CA ASN A 175 5.41 5.23 5.51
C ASN A 175 5.30 3.81 6.07
N GLY A 176 5.36 2.79 5.20
CA GLY A 176 5.38 1.38 5.60
C GLY A 176 6.54 1.04 6.54
N LYS A 177 7.72 1.64 6.33
CA LYS A 177 8.87 1.49 7.24
C LYS A 177 8.69 2.21 8.58
N LYS A 178 8.01 3.35 8.57
CA LYS A 178 7.69 4.11 9.80
C LYS A 178 6.68 3.36 10.67
N ASN A 179 5.60 2.84 10.07
CA ASN A 179 4.52 2.16 10.78
C ASN A 179 4.01 3.03 11.97
N LYS A 180 3.92 2.48 13.19
CA LYS A 180 3.51 3.18 14.42
C LYS A 180 4.60 4.03 15.06
N ASN A 181 5.81 4.06 14.52
CA ASN A 181 6.91 4.84 15.07
C ASN A 181 6.79 6.32 14.69
N ASN A 182 7.43 7.18 15.48
CA ASN A 182 7.58 8.58 15.13
C ASN A 182 8.72 8.74 14.12
N TRP A 183 8.53 9.65 13.17
CA TRP A 183 9.58 10.17 12.30
C TRP A 183 9.70 11.66 12.59
N LYS A 184 10.93 12.14 12.75
CA LYS A 184 11.20 13.58 12.79
C LYS A 184 10.47 14.27 11.63
N ARG A 185 9.66 15.27 11.96
CA ARG A 185 9.00 16.09 10.94
C ARG A 185 10.06 16.81 10.12
N PHE A 186 9.93 16.76 8.81
CA PHE A 186 10.77 17.56 7.93
C PHE A 186 10.59 19.06 8.22
N THR A 187 11.69 19.80 8.22
CA THR A 187 11.63 21.24 7.96
C THR A 187 11.06 21.47 6.56
N PHE A 188 10.61 22.69 6.27
CA PHE A 188 10.16 23.01 4.92
C PHE A 188 11.24 22.71 3.87
N ASP A 189 12.49 23.09 4.14
CA ASP A 189 13.61 22.86 3.21
C ASP A 189 13.90 21.36 3.03
N GLU A 190 13.87 20.57 4.12
CA GLU A 190 14.01 19.11 4.06
C GLU A 190 12.87 18.48 3.22
N GLN A 191 11.63 18.98 3.35
CA GLN A 191 10.47 18.49 2.59
C GLN A 191 10.58 18.83 1.11
N VAL A 192 11.03 20.05 0.77
CA VAL A 192 11.27 20.48 -0.62
C VAL A 192 12.34 19.61 -1.27
N GLU A 193 13.46 19.40 -0.57
CA GLU A 193 14.55 18.57 -1.06
C GLU A 193 14.07 17.13 -1.30
N TYR A 194 13.32 16.56 -0.36
CA TYR A 194 12.73 15.23 -0.50
C TYR A 194 11.81 15.11 -1.72
N ILE A 195 10.93 16.10 -1.95
CA ILE A 195 10.03 16.13 -3.12
C ILE A 195 10.83 16.22 -4.41
N LYS A 196 11.79 17.15 -4.50
CA LYS A 196 12.62 17.33 -5.71
C LYS A 196 13.39 16.06 -6.05
N ARG A 197 14.02 15.42 -5.06
CA ARG A 197 14.73 14.13 -5.25
C ARG A 197 13.79 13.02 -5.73
N THR A 198 12.58 12.95 -5.18
CA THR A 198 11.58 11.94 -5.57
C THR A 198 11.14 12.14 -7.02
N ILE A 199 10.83 13.38 -7.40
CA ILE A 199 10.45 13.72 -8.78
C ILE A 199 11.61 13.44 -9.74
N SER A 200 12.85 13.84 -9.43
CA SER A 200 14.03 13.55 -10.27
C SER A 200 14.29 12.05 -10.44
N LEU A 201 14.08 11.24 -9.40
CA LEU A 201 14.21 9.79 -9.50
C LEU A 201 13.14 9.21 -10.42
N GLN A 202 11.91 9.71 -10.32
CA GLN A 202 10.83 9.30 -11.19
C GLN A 202 11.08 9.74 -12.64
N ASP A 203 11.68 10.91 -12.84
CA ASP A 203 12.10 11.45 -14.13
C ASP A 203 13.20 10.61 -14.78
N LEU A 204 14.23 10.18 -14.03
CA LEU A 204 15.25 9.27 -14.55
C LEU A 204 14.66 7.95 -15.08
N VAL A 205 13.57 7.49 -14.47
CA VAL A 205 12.80 6.33 -14.95
C VAL A 205 11.88 6.72 -16.10
N ALA A 206 11.32 7.93 -16.09
CA ALA A 206 10.36 8.48 -17.05
C ALA A 206 10.98 9.12 -18.30
N ASP A 207 12.29 9.36 -18.35
CA ASP A 207 13.06 9.71 -19.55
C ASP A 207 12.95 8.60 -20.60
N LYS A 208 12.67 7.36 -20.16
CA LYS A 208 12.29 6.25 -21.04
C LYS A 208 10.86 6.33 -21.59
N PHE A 209 10.07 7.32 -21.13
CA PHE A 209 8.63 7.48 -21.37
C PHE A 209 8.21 8.92 -21.78
N ASP A 210 9.16 9.83 -22.06
CA ASP A 210 8.92 11.21 -22.55
C ASP A 210 8.03 12.09 -21.64
N ILE A 211 8.17 11.96 -20.31
CA ILE A 211 7.49 12.83 -19.35
C ILE A 211 8.39 14.04 -19.06
N ARG A 212 7.92 15.27 -19.36
CA ARG A 212 8.68 16.50 -19.07
C ARG A 212 8.21 17.13 -17.77
N ILE A 213 9.13 17.38 -16.83
CA ILE A 213 8.88 18.19 -15.63
C ILE A 213 8.62 19.65 -16.05
N ASP A 214 7.40 20.13 -15.81
CA ASP A 214 7.12 21.57 -15.87
C ASP A 214 7.55 22.23 -14.55
N ASN A 215 8.72 22.89 -14.59
CA ASN A 215 9.28 23.59 -13.43
C ASN A 215 8.38 24.71 -12.90
N LYS A 216 7.52 25.33 -13.72
CA LYS A 216 6.58 26.36 -13.24
C LYS A 216 5.50 25.74 -12.37
N ILE A 217 5.00 24.57 -12.76
CA ILE A 217 4.02 23.81 -11.95
C ILE A 217 4.68 23.37 -10.64
N LEU A 218 5.91 22.84 -10.70
CA LEU A 218 6.64 22.40 -9.51
C LEU A 218 6.81 23.54 -8.51
N GLU A 219 7.36 24.67 -8.95
CA GLU A 219 7.58 25.83 -8.09
C GLU A 219 6.25 26.41 -7.55
N SER A 220 5.17 26.38 -8.34
CA SER A 220 3.84 26.76 -7.84
C SER A 220 3.36 25.87 -6.70
N LEU A 221 3.51 24.53 -6.81
CA LEU A 221 3.13 23.60 -5.75
C LEU A 221 4.01 23.75 -4.51
N LEU A 222 5.31 23.96 -4.68
CA LEU A 222 6.23 24.16 -3.55
C LEU A 222 5.96 25.47 -2.81
N ASN A 223 5.59 26.54 -3.53
CA ASN A 223 5.18 27.80 -2.90
C ASN A 223 3.89 27.64 -2.09
N ARG A 224 2.88 26.93 -2.63
CA ARG A 224 1.67 26.61 -1.86
C ARG A 224 1.97 25.76 -0.63
N LEU A 225 2.90 24.80 -0.77
CA LEU A 225 3.36 23.98 0.35
C LEU A 225 4.06 24.83 1.42
N LYS A 226 4.85 25.82 1.01
CA LYS A 226 5.50 26.76 1.92
C LYS A 226 4.49 27.49 2.78
N GLU A 227 3.45 28.04 2.15
CA GLU A 227 2.39 28.77 2.84
C GLU A 227 1.79 27.91 3.95
N VAL A 228 1.47 26.64 3.70
CA VAL A 228 0.88 25.76 4.73
C VAL A 228 1.90 25.25 5.77
N TYR A 229 3.19 25.21 5.44
CA TYR A 229 4.26 24.79 6.36
C TYR A 229 4.70 25.87 7.34
N THR A 230 4.73 27.12 6.89
CA THR A 230 5.36 28.23 7.63
C THR A 230 4.36 29.24 8.19
N VAL A 231 3.06 28.93 8.18
CA VAL A 231 2.04 29.75 8.85
C VAL A 231 2.45 29.95 10.31
N LYS A 232 2.69 31.21 10.69
CA LYS A 232 2.76 31.60 12.10
C LYS A 232 1.36 32.03 12.52
N GLU A 233 0.89 31.53 13.65
CA GLU A 233 -0.32 32.10 14.27
C GLU A 233 -0.07 33.60 14.50
N GLY A 234 -0.95 34.42 13.91
CA GLY A 234 -0.99 35.86 14.14
C GLY A 234 -1.82 36.20 15.37
#